data_AF-A0A1S3L9Z7-F1
#
_entry.id   AF-A0A1S3L9Z7-F1
#
_cell.length_a   1.000
_cell.length_b   1.000
_cell.length_c   1.000
_cell.angle_alpha   90.00
_cell.angle_beta   90.00
_cell.angle_gamma   90.00
#
_symmetry.space_group_name_H-M   'P 1'
#
loop_
_entity.id
_entity.type
_entity.pdbx_description
1 polymer ?
#
loop_
_entity_poly.entity_id
_entity_poly.type
_entity_poly.pdbx_seq_one_letter_code
_entity_poly.pdbx_strand_id
1 'polypeptide(L)'
;MNGETDWENLDLNGENYDYEDLDQEIEVGTVAPPAPETPPPANMPPPEYEEEMTLSPRPTPPLAPVTLDFKGPGLFGPDTGLGMPTCLLCVCISGSVYCDDANLEQIPPLPKDTTHFYGRFNSIRHVKNTDFINLNKLKSIDLTGNQISGVDEDAFRPLPQLQDILLADNNLQALPELPPTLRYIDVRNNRLISNGLHTDGFKEMSLLEFLYLSDNKLDYIPVPLPESLRVLHLQNNNIQNLHVDTFCNSHDRNYIRRSLEDIRLDGNPVNINLYASSYICLPRLPIGSH
;
A
#
# COMPACT_ATOMS: atom_id res chain seq x y z
N MET A 1 9.79 59.43 22.29
CA MET A 1 9.35 58.25 21.51
C MET A 1 9.18 57.13 22.52
N ASN A 2 7.91 56.83 22.80
CA ASN A 2 7.41 55.78 23.69
C ASN A 2 7.73 54.41 23.04
N GLY A 3 7.87 53.28 23.74
CA GLY A 3 7.76 53.01 25.16
C GLY A 3 8.21 51.57 25.44
N GLU A 4 8.70 51.34 26.66
CA GLU A 4 8.67 50.04 27.33
C GLU A 4 7.24 49.74 27.77
N THR A 5 6.84 48.46 27.77
CA THR A 5 5.98 47.90 28.83
C THR A 5 5.97 46.38 28.79
N ASP A 6 6.23 45.81 29.97
CA ASP A 6 5.93 44.47 30.45
C ASP A 6 4.49 44.02 30.16
N TRP A 7 4.31 42.70 30.05
CA TRP A 7 3.01 42.05 30.23
C TRP A 7 3.16 40.76 31.05
N GLU A 8 2.96 40.88 32.36
CA GLU A 8 2.46 39.80 33.21
C GLU A 8 0.93 39.77 33.15
N ASN A 9 0.39 38.54 33.21
CA ASN A 9 -0.95 38.13 33.63
C ASN A 9 -2.16 38.51 32.76
N LEU A 10 -2.82 37.47 32.23
CA LEU A 10 -4.26 37.26 32.31
C LEU A 10 -4.56 35.78 32.02
N ASP A 11 -4.91 35.04 33.08
CA ASP A 11 -5.65 33.78 32.99
C ASP A 11 -6.95 33.96 32.21
N LEU A 12 -7.45 32.90 31.56
CA LEU A 12 -8.85 32.49 31.56
C LEU A 12 -9.02 31.14 30.82
N ASN A 13 -9.32 30.12 31.61
CA ASN A 13 -10.14 28.92 31.35
C ASN A 13 -10.45 28.49 29.91
N GLY A 14 -10.18 27.21 29.64
CA GLY A 14 -10.50 26.56 28.38
C GLY A 14 -11.93 26.04 28.26
N GLU A 15 -12.24 25.55 27.06
CA GLU A 15 -13.39 24.69 26.69
C GLU A 15 -12.89 23.87 25.49
N ASN A 16 -12.70 22.55 25.58
CA ASN A 16 -13.71 21.49 25.42
C ASN A 16 -14.65 21.75 24.23
N TYR A 17 -14.35 21.14 23.08
CA TYR A 17 -15.24 21.15 21.92
C TYR A 17 -16.23 19.99 22.06
N ASP A 18 -17.44 20.29 22.57
CA ASP A 18 -18.59 19.39 22.55
C ASP A 18 -19.12 19.24 21.11
N TYR A 19 -19.21 17.99 20.66
CA TYR A 19 -19.96 17.58 19.47
C TYR A 19 -21.30 17.02 19.94
N GLU A 20 -22.31 17.87 20.09
CA GLU A 20 -23.72 17.47 20.21
C GLU A 20 -24.59 18.68 19.84
N ASP A 21 -25.61 18.45 19.00
CA ASP A 21 -26.65 19.37 18.49
C ASP A 21 -26.56 19.76 17.00
N LEU A 22 -27.02 18.85 16.13
CA LEU A 22 -27.62 19.19 14.83
C LEU A 22 -28.98 18.49 14.70
N ASP A 23 -29.94 18.92 15.51
CA ASP A 23 -31.36 18.75 15.20
C ASP A 23 -31.77 19.89 14.24
N GLN A 24 -31.70 19.62 12.92
CA GLN A 24 -32.35 20.48 11.93
C GLN A 24 -33.76 19.97 11.62
N GLU A 25 -34.72 20.83 11.95
CA GLU A 25 -36.15 20.69 11.70
C GLU A 25 -36.45 20.39 10.22
N ILE A 26 -37.36 19.43 10.01
CA ILE A 26 -37.89 19.09 8.68
C ILE A 26 -38.95 20.12 8.30
N GLU A 27 -38.62 21.07 7.43
CA GLU A 27 -39.62 21.90 6.74
C GLU A 27 -40.31 21.11 5.62
N VAL A 28 -41.60 20.85 5.79
CA VAL A 28 -42.47 20.22 4.78
C VAL A 28 -42.81 21.26 3.70
N GLY A 29 -42.06 21.25 2.61
CA GLY A 29 -42.36 22.01 1.39
C GLY A 29 -43.60 21.46 0.66
N THR A 30 -44.59 22.31 0.44
CA THR A 30 -45.85 22.00 -0.25
C THR A 30 -45.64 21.67 -1.73
N VAL A 31 -46.28 20.59 -2.18
CA VAL A 31 -46.28 20.06 -3.55
C VAL A 31 -46.95 21.05 -4.53
N ALA A 32 -46.28 21.36 -5.64
CA ALA A 32 -46.83 22.17 -6.73
C ALA A 32 -47.98 21.41 -7.46
N PRO A 33 -49.04 22.11 -7.92
CA PRO A 33 -50.18 21.47 -8.58
C PRO A 33 -49.82 20.89 -9.97
N PRO A 34 -50.53 19.86 -10.44
CA PRO A 34 -50.27 19.20 -11.71
C PRO A 34 -50.55 20.12 -12.92
N ALA A 35 -49.80 19.91 -14.00
CA ALA A 35 -49.96 20.61 -15.27
C ALA A 35 -51.31 20.31 -15.95
N PRO A 36 -51.88 21.25 -16.72
CA PRO A 36 -53.17 21.07 -17.37
C PRO A 36 -53.12 20.01 -18.48
N GLU A 37 -54.12 19.13 -18.47
CA GLU A 37 -54.34 18.07 -19.47
C GLU A 37 -54.65 18.66 -20.85
N THR A 38 -53.94 18.19 -21.88
CA THR A 38 -54.27 18.47 -23.28
C THR A 38 -55.33 17.48 -23.78
N PRO A 39 -56.35 17.94 -24.54
CA PRO A 39 -57.38 17.06 -25.06
C PRO A 39 -56.85 16.17 -26.21
N PRO A 40 -57.44 14.98 -26.44
CA PRO A 40 -56.99 14.06 -27.47
C PRO A 40 -57.34 14.58 -28.88
N PRO A 41 -56.50 14.36 -29.90
CA PRO A 41 -56.84 14.72 -31.26
C PRO A 41 -57.94 13.81 -31.82
N ALA A 42 -58.81 14.42 -32.62
CA ALA A 42 -60.00 13.80 -33.23
C ALA A 42 -59.66 12.72 -34.28
N ASN A 43 -60.57 11.75 -34.41
CA ASN A 43 -60.57 10.66 -35.37
C ASN A 43 -60.19 11.10 -36.80
N MET A 44 -59.13 10.50 -37.32
CA MET A 44 -58.76 10.56 -38.73
C MET A 44 -59.03 9.17 -39.36
N PRO A 45 -59.72 9.08 -40.51
CA PRO A 45 -60.07 7.81 -41.13
C PRO A 45 -58.83 7.08 -41.68
N PRO A 46 -58.84 5.74 -41.75
CA PRO A 46 -57.70 4.99 -42.26
C PRO A 46 -57.49 5.25 -43.76
N PRO A 47 -56.24 5.36 -44.24
CA PRO A 47 -55.95 5.44 -45.67
C PRO A 47 -56.18 4.06 -46.32
N GLU A 48 -56.69 4.10 -47.56
CA GLU A 48 -56.86 2.94 -48.43
C GLU A 48 -55.51 2.28 -48.75
N TYR A 49 -55.48 0.95 -48.71
CA TYR A 49 -54.32 0.15 -49.08
C TYR A 49 -54.25 0.05 -50.61
N GLU A 50 -53.27 0.70 -51.24
CA GLU A 50 -52.81 0.33 -52.58
C GLU A 50 -51.66 -0.68 -52.43
N GLU A 51 -51.80 -1.86 -53.07
CA GLU A 51 -50.77 -2.90 -53.09
C GLU A 51 -49.57 -2.44 -53.95
N GLU A 52 -48.46 -2.06 -53.30
CA GLU A 52 -47.17 -1.97 -54.00
C GLU A 52 -46.50 -3.35 -54.06
N MET A 53 -46.22 -3.81 -55.29
CA MET A 53 -45.41 -4.99 -55.59
C MET A 53 -43.97 -4.82 -55.05
N THR A 54 -43.67 -5.44 -53.91
CA THR A 54 -42.29 -5.52 -53.42
C THR A 54 -41.57 -6.73 -54.03
N LEU A 55 -40.49 -6.47 -54.76
CA LEU A 55 -39.55 -7.49 -55.24
C LEU A 55 -38.91 -8.28 -54.09
N SER A 56 -38.65 -9.57 -54.31
CA SER A 56 -38.02 -10.48 -53.35
C SER A 56 -36.68 -9.97 -52.80
N PRO A 57 -36.38 -10.16 -51.51
CA PRO A 57 -35.14 -9.68 -50.91
C PRO A 57 -33.94 -10.49 -51.38
N ARG A 58 -32.85 -9.79 -51.73
CA ARG A 58 -31.55 -10.38 -52.02
C ARG A 58 -30.98 -10.97 -50.71
N PRO A 59 -30.42 -12.19 -50.69
CA PRO A 59 -29.87 -12.75 -49.47
C PRO A 59 -28.61 -11.97 -49.06
N THR A 60 -28.70 -11.18 -48.01
CA THR A 60 -27.52 -10.73 -47.26
C THR A 60 -27.06 -11.86 -46.34
N PRO A 61 -25.76 -12.20 -46.32
CA PRO A 61 -25.26 -13.19 -45.38
C PRO A 61 -25.47 -12.68 -43.94
N PRO A 62 -25.64 -13.58 -42.96
CA PRO A 62 -25.79 -13.17 -41.56
C PRO A 62 -24.55 -12.36 -41.16
N LEU A 63 -24.75 -11.17 -40.60
CA LEU A 63 -23.72 -10.52 -39.81
C LEU A 63 -23.36 -11.50 -38.69
N ALA A 64 -22.12 -12.00 -38.72
CA ALA A 64 -21.56 -12.73 -37.61
C ALA A 64 -21.75 -11.90 -36.33
N PRO A 65 -21.98 -12.52 -35.16
CA PRO A 65 -21.94 -11.78 -33.91
C PRO A 65 -20.61 -11.04 -33.86
N VAL A 66 -20.66 -9.74 -33.58
CA VAL A 66 -19.47 -8.94 -33.32
C VAL A 66 -18.88 -9.47 -32.02
N THR A 67 -18.09 -10.54 -32.11
CA THR A 67 -17.13 -10.84 -31.07
C THR A 67 -16.13 -9.70 -31.15
N LEU A 68 -16.17 -8.81 -30.15
CA LEU A 68 -15.07 -7.88 -29.91
C LEU A 68 -13.83 -8.74 -29.59
N ASP A 69 -13.15 -9.24 -30.63
CA ASP A 69 -11.84 -9.90 -30.51
C ASP A 69 -10.83 -8.78 -30.22
N PHE A 70 -10.76 -8.39 -28.93
CA PHE A 70 -9.82 -7.43 -28.37
C PHE A 70 -8.38 -7.99 -28.36
N LYS A 71 -7.90 -8.52 -29.49
CA LYS A 71 -6.49 -8.85 -29.71
C LYS A 71 -5.70 -7.65 -30.19
N GLY A 72 -5.92 -6.49 -29.56
CA GLY A 72 -4.98 -5.38 -29.65
C GLY A 72 -3.82 -5.66 -28.70
N PRO A 73 -2.57 -5.78 -29.18
CA PRO A 73 -1.45 -6.00 -28.27
C PRO A 73 -1.26 -4.77 -27.37
N GLY A 74 -1.34 -4.97 -26.06
CA GLY A 74 -0.73 -4.09 -25.07
C GLY A 74 -1.54 -2.90 -24.56
N LEU A 75 -2.79 -2.67 -24.99
CA LEU A 75 -3.57 -1.54 -24.46
C LEU A 75 -4.11 -1.81 -23.05
N PHE A 76 -4.47 -3.07 -22.75
CA PHE A 76 -5.16 -3.42 -21.51
C PHE A 76 -4.38 -4.40 -20.62
N GLY A 77 -3.09 -4.63 -20.90
CA GLY A 77 -2.26 -5.58 -20.15
C GLY A 77 -2.57 -7.05 -20.48
N PRO A 78 -1.95 -7.99 -19.74
CA PRO A 78 -2.18 -9.43 -19.94
C PRO A 78 -3.56 -9.87 -19.42
N ASP A 79 -4.07 -11.00 -19.93
CA ASP A 79 -5.33 -11.58 -19.50
C ASP A 79 -5.22 -12.26 -18.14
N THR A 80 -6.16 -11.97 -17.24
CA THR A 80 -6.19 -12.50 -15.86
C THR A 80 -6.65 -13.95 -15.75
N GLY A 81 -6.95 -14.63 -16.87
CA GLY A 81 -7.58 -15.94 -16.87
C GLY A 81 -9.08 -15.94 -16.54
N LEU A 82 -9.62 -14.81 -16.06
CA LEU A 82 -11.05 -14.56 -15.84
C LEU A 82 -11.77 -13.99 -17.08
N GLY A 83 -11.08 -13.95 -18.23
CA GLY A 83 -11.60 -13.38 -19.48
C GLY A 83 -11.56 -11.84 -19.55
N MET A 84 -10.92 -11.18 -18.58
CA MET A 84 -10.71 -9.74 -18.57
C MET A 84 -9.21 -9.40 -18.45
N PRO A 85 -8.72 -8.41 -19.23
CA PRO A 85 -7.35 -7.92 -19.08
C PRO A 85 -7.13 -7.24 -17.72
N THR A 86 -5.89 -7.27 -17.23
CA THR A 86 -5.52 -6.67 -15.94
C THR A 86 -5.86 -5.18 -15.86
N CYS A 87 -5.67 -4.40 -16.93
CA CYS A 87 -5.98 -2.96 -16.93
C CYS A 87 -7.46 -2.64 -17.18
N LEU A 88 -8.32 -3.65 -17.21
CA LEU A 88 -9.77 -3.49 -17.11
C LEU A 88 -10.26 -3.79 -15.69
N LEU A 89 -9.67 -4.82 -15.06
CA LEU A 89 -9.90 -5.15 -13.65
C LEU A 89 -9.30 -4.08 -12.71
N CYS A 90 -8.17 -3.52 -13.12
CA CYS A 90 -7.40 -2.50 -12.44
C CYS A 90 -7.22 -1.28 -13.34
N VAL A 91 -6.61 -0.22 -12.81
CA VAL A 91 -6.29 0.99 -13.58
C VAL A 91 -4.79 1.01 -13.88
N CYS A 92 -4.41 1.01 -15.17
CA CYS A 92 -3.01 1.10 -15.60
C CYS A 92 -2.71 2.49 -16.16
N ILE A 93 -1.82 3.25 -15.52
CA ILE A 93 -1.45 4.62 -15.94
C ILE A 93 0.07 4.78 -15.83
N SER A 94 0.71 5.17 -16.93
CA SER A 94 2.14 5.53 -16.96
C SER A 94 3.07 4.46 -16.34
N GLY A 95 2.80 3.18 -16.62
CA GLY A 95 3.57 2.06 -16.07
C GLY A 95 3.28 1.77 -14.59
N SER A 96 2.23 2.34 -14.01
CA SER A 96 1.74 1.99 -12.68
C SER A 96 0.43 1.22 -12.81
N VAL A 97 0.23 0.20 -12.00
CA VAL A 97 -0.98 -0.62 -11.96
C VAL A 97 -1.65 -0.46 -10.61
N TYR A 98 -2.86 0.09 -10.59
CA TYR A 98 -3.67 0.36 -9.41
C TYR A 98 -4.84 -0.63 -9.33
N CYS A 99 -4.75 -1.56 -8.40
CA CYS A 99 -5.73 -2.61 -8.10
C CYS A 99 -6.23 -2.51 -6.65
N ASP A 100 -6.22 -1.32 -6.05
CA ASP A 100 -6.68 -1.13 -4.68
C ASP A 100 -8.17 -1.49 -4.56
N ASP A 101 -8.55 -2.25 -3.51
CA ASP A 101 -9.94 -2.63 -3.22
C ASP A 101 -10.69 -3.29 -4.40
N ALA A 102 -9.97 -4.10 -5.19
CA ALA A 102 -10.51 -4.79 -6.36
C ALA A 102 -10.99 -6.22 -6.04
N ASN A 103 -11.13 -6.57 -4.75
CA ASN A 103 -11.48 -7.91 -4.27
C ASN A 103 -10.56 -9.03 -4.80
N LEU A 104 -9.26 -8.74 -4.94
CA LEU A 104 -8.29 -9.70 -5.44
C LEU A 104 -7.94 -10.73 -4.36
N GLU A 105 -7.95 -12.01 -4.73
CA GLU A 105 -7.43 -13.10 -3.88
C GLU A 105 -5.99 -13.48 -4.24
N GLN A 106 -5.52 -13.08 -5.42
CA GLN A 106 -4.20 -13.35 -5.96
C GLN A 106 -3.73 -12.15 -6.78
N ILE A 107 -2.42 -12.01 -6.96
CA ILE A 107 -1.84 -10.98 -7.81
C ILE A 107 -2.19 -11.30 -9.27
N PRO A 108 -2.87 -10.40 -10.01
CA PRO A 108 -3.15 -10.61 -11.43
C PRO A 108 -1.85 -10.53 -12.24
N PRO A 109 -1.80 -11.14 -13.44
CA PRO A 109 -0.65 -10.99 -14.30
C PRO A 109 -0.43 -9.51 -14.62
N LEU A 110 0.80 -9.02 -14.47
CA LEU A 110 1.11 -7.61 -14.64
C LEU A 110 1.72 -7.33 -16.02
N PRO A 111 1.46 -6.15 -16.63
CA PRO A 111 2.19 -5.69 -17.81
C PRO A 111 3.71 -5.69 -17.58
N LYS A 112 4.49 -6.09 -18.59
CA LYS A 112 5.97 -6.22 -18.46
C LYS A 112 6.70 -4.90 -18.20
N ASP A 113 6.08 -3.79 -18.54
CA ASP A 113 6.57 -2.43 -18.33
C ASP A 113 6.13 -1.82 -17.00
N THR A 114 5.45 -2.58 -16.14
CA THR A 114 5.05 -2.14 -14.80
C THR A 114 6.27 -1.74 -13.98
N THR A 115 6.17 -0.54 -13.41
CA THR A 115 7.16 0.11 -12.54
C THR A 115 6.67 0.20 -11.09
N HIS A 116 5.36 0.36 -10.90
CA HIS A 116 4.74 0.42 -9.58
C HIS A 116 3.47 -0.43 -9.59
N PHE A 117 3.31 -1.26 -8.57
CA PHE A 117 2.10 -2.05 -8.38
C PHE A 117 1.47 -1.71 -7.03
N TYR A 118 0.22 -1.27 -7.06
CA TYR A 118 -0.58 -0.94 -5.89
C TYR A 118 -1.76 -1.90 -5.82
N GLY A 119 -1.74 -2.83 -4.87
CA GLY A 119 -2.77 -3.85 -4.66
C GLY A 119 -3.28 -3.85 -3.23
N ARG A 120 -3.52 -2.67 -2.64
CA ARG A 120 -3.89 -2.53 -1.23
C ARG A 120 -5.32 -2.97 -0.97
N PHE A 121 -5.60 -3.31 0.29
CA PHE A 121 -6.96 -3.60 0.78
C PHE A 121 -7.68 -4.70 -0.03
N ASN A 122 -6.92 -5.72 -0.41
CA ASN A 122 -7.46 -6.90 -1.09
C ASN A 122 -7.45 -8.11 -0.14
N SER A 123 -7.75 -9.29 -0.66
CA SER A 123 -7.75 -10.56 0.08
C SER A 123 -6.62 -11.50 -0.36
N ILE A 124 -5.47 -10.94 -0.77
CA ILE A 124 -4.32 -11.73 -1.21
C ILE A 124 -3.71 -12.47 -0.01
N ARG A 125 -3.49 -13.78 -0.16
CA ARG A 125 -3.02 -14.65 0.94
C ARG A 125 -1.58 -15.13 0.81
N HIS A 126 -1.07 -15.19 -0.42
CA HIS A 126 0.25 -15.73 -0.72
C HIS A 126 0.83 -15.05 -1.96
N VAL A 127 2.11 -14.70 -1.89
CA VAL A 127 2.86 -14.14 -3.02
C VAL A 127 3.76 -15.23 -3.60
N LYS A 128 3.53 -15.56 -4.87
CA LYS A 128 4.24 -16.63 -5.58
C LYS A 128 5.46 -16.10 -6.32
N ASN A 129 6.44 -16.96 -6.56
CA ASN A 129 7.61 -16.63 -7.37
C ASN A 129 7.28 -16.27 -8.84
N THR A 130 6.11 -16.66 -9.33
CA THR A 130 5.63 -16.34 -10.68
C THR A 130 4.98 -14.96 -10.80
N ASP A 131 4.54 -14.36 -9.69
CA ASP A 131 3.68 -13.16 -9.72
C ASP A 131 4.41 -11.93 -10.29
N PHE A 132 5.71 -11.83 -10.06
CA PHE A 132 6.55 -10.72 -10.52
C PHE A 132 7.62 -11.14 -11.54
N ILE A 133 7.47 -12.32 -12.17
CA ILE A 133 8.48 -12.85 -13.08
C ILE A 133 8.67 -11.94 -14.30
N ASN A 134 9.94 -11.66 -14.63
CA ASN A 134 10.35 -10.80 -15.75
C ASN A 134 9.91 -9.32 -15.67
N LEU A 135 9.49 -8.81 -14.51
CA LEU A 135 9.16 -7.39 -14.31
C LEU A 135 10.41 -6.56 -13.99
N ASN A 136 11.33 -6.48 -14.95
CA ASN A 136 12.67 -5.90 -14.75
C ASN A 136 12.68 -4.38 -14.46
N LYS A 137 11.54 -3.71 -14.64
CA LYS A 137 11.36 -2.27 -14.39
C LYS A 137 10.63 -1.97 -13.08
N LEU A 138 10.20 -3.00 -12.35
CA LEU A 138 9.43 -2.86 -11.12
C LEU A 138 10.32 -2.25 -10.03
N LYS A 139 9.85 -1.15 -9.45
CA LYS A 139 10.53 -0.36 -8.44
C LYS A 139 9.81 -0.39 -7.10
N SER A 140 8.48 -0.45 -7.11
CA SER A 140 7.67 -0.41 -5.90
C SER A 140 6.55 -1.45 -5.96
N ILE A 141 6.36 -2.15 -4.84
CA ILE A 141 5.24 -3.05 -4.60
C ILE A 141 4.55 -2.61 -3.31
N ASP A 142 3.26 -2.30 -3.40
CA ASP A 142 2.42 -1.99 -2.25
C ASP A 142 1.26 -2.99 -2.18
N LEU A 143 1.30 -3.82 -1.14
CA LEU A 143 0.34 -4.88 -0.82
C LEU A 143 -0.20 -4.69 0.60
N THR A 144 -0.22 -3.46 1.09
CA THR A 144 -0.70 -3.10 2.43
C THR A 144 -2.16 -3.52 2.63
N GLY A 145 -2.50 -4.00 3.84
CA GLY A 145 -3.89 -4.31 4.20
C GLY A 145 -4.45 -5.54 3.46
N ASN A 146 -3.62 -6.56 3.24
CA ASN A 146 -4.02 -7.83 2.67
C ASN A 146 -4.07 -8.93 3.76
N GLN A 147 -4.18 -10.20 3.35
CA GLN A 147 -4.18 -11.35 4.25
C GLN A 147 -2.95 -12.23 4.05
N ILE A 148 -1.83 -11.64 3.62
CA ILE A 148 -0.64 -12.38 3.19
C ILE A 148 -0.01 -13.06 4.41
N SER A 149 0.01 -14.39 4.39
CA SER A 149 0.64 -15.21 5.44
C SER A 149 1.98 -15.81 5.02
N GLY A 150 2.26 -15.85 3.72
CA GLY A 150 3.48 -16.43 3.16
C GLY A 150 3.89 -15.77 1.85
N VAL A 151 5.19 -15.81 1.60
CA VAL A 151 5.82 -15.37 0.35
C VAL A 151 6.85 -16.42 -0.03
N ASP A 152 6.89 -16.81 -1.31
CA ASP A 152 7.92 -17.72 -1.80
C ASP A 152 9.32 -17.09 -1.67
N GLU A 153 10.32 -17.91 -1.34
CA GLU A 153 11.68 -17.49 -0.96
C GLU A 153 12.35 -16.55 -1.99
N ASP A 154 12.18 -16.85 -3.29
CA ASP A 154 12.75 -16.07 -4.40
C ASP A 154 11.72 -15.15 -5.09
N ALA A 155 10.62 -14.77 -4.45
CA ALA A 155 9.58 -13.96 -5.10
C ALA A 155 10.06 -12.56 -5.49
N PHE A 156 10.92 -11.94 -4.67
CA PHE A 156 11.39 -10.57 -4.88
C PHE A 156 12.84 -10.47 -5.36
N ARG A 157 13.66 -11.48 -5.06
CA ARG A 157 15.09 -11.52 -5.40
C ARG A 157 15.41 -11.28 -6.89
N PRO A 158 14.63 -11.79 -7.87
CA PRO A 158 14.91 -11.59 -9.29
C PRO A 158 14.65 -10.18 -9.81
N LEU A 159 14.16 -9.24 -8.98
CA LEU A 159 13.76 -7.90 -9.40
C LEU A 159 14.94 -6.90 -9.25
N PRO A 160 15.64 -6.53 -10.33
CA PRO A 160 16.91 -5.81 -10.25
C PRO A 160 16.78 -4.32 -9.93
N GLN A 161 15.56 -3.77 -9.94
CA GLN A 161 15.30 -2.35 -9.73
C GLN A 161 14.36 -2.09 -8.54
N LEU A 162 13.99 -3.14 -7.81
CA LEU A 162 13.05 -3.04 -6.70
C LEU A 162 13.67 -2.24 -5.55
N GLN A 163 12.98 -1.19 -5.14
CA GLN A 163 13.42 -0.23 -4.13
C GLN A 163 12.49 -0.25 -2.92
N ASP A 164 11.19 -0.37 -3.15
CA ASP A 164 10.19 -0.20 -2.11
C ASP A 164 9.29 -1.43 -2.01
N ILE A 165 9.18 -2.00 -0.81
CA ILE A 165 8.23 -3.05 -0.48
C ILE A 165 7.40 -2.61 0.71
N LEU A 166 6.08 -2.53 0.50
CA LEU A 166 5.10 -2.24 1.53
C LEU A 166 4.18 -3.45 1.68
N LEU A 167 4.29 -4.11 2.82
CA LEU A 167 3.55 -5.30 3.24
C LEU A 167 2.94 -5.09 4.63
N ALA A 168 2.72 -3.83 5.02
CA ALA A 168 2.10 -3.50 6.29
C ALA A 168 0.68 -4.10 6.40
N ASP A 169 0.21 -4.32 7.63
CA ASP A 169 -1.14 -4.80 7.91
C ASP A 169 -1.44 -6.14 7.20
N ASN A 170 -0.58 -7.13 7.43
CA ASN A 170 -0.69 -8.48 6.87
C ASN A 170 -0.48 -9.54 7.98
N ASN A 171 -0.32 -10.82 7.60
CA ASN A 171 -0.20 -11.94 8.53
C ASN A 171 1.16 -12.66 8.43
N LEU A 172 2.20 -11.97 7.97
CA LEU A 172 3.51 -12.56 7.72
C LEU A 172 4.16 -13.00 9.03
N GLN A 173 4.68 -14.23 9.04
CA GLN A 173 5.49 -14.76 10.14
C GLN A 173 6.99 -14.75 9.83
N ALA A 174 7.34 -14.73 8.54
CA ALA A 174 8.71 -14.69 8.05
C ALA A 174 8.81 -13.78 6.83
N LEU A 175 10.00 -13.25 6.57
CA LEU A 175 10.32 -12.54 5.33
C LEU A 175 11.09 -13.47 4.38
N PRO A 176 10.82 -13.39 3.06
CA PRO A 176 11.59 -14.12 2.05
C PRO A 176 12.99 -13.51 1.87
N GLU A 177 13.78 -14.05 0.95
CA GLU A 177 15.00 -13.37 0.53
C GLU A 177 14.68 -12.08 -0.22
N LEU A 178 15.26 -10.98 0.26
CA LEU A 178 15.02 -9.64 -0.24
C LEU A 178 16.20 -9.15 -1.09
N PRO A 179 15.96 -8.43 -2.20
CA PRO A 179 17.05 -7.94 -3.03
C PRO A 179 17.83 -6.81 -2.33
N PRO A 180 19.15 -6.71 -2.56
CA PRO A 180 20.00 -5.68 -1.93
C PRO A 180 19.72 -4.25 -2.44
N THR A 181 18.88 -4.12 -3.46
CA THR A 181 18.49 -2.84 -4.07
C THR A 181 17.43 -2.09 -3.28
N LEU A 182 16.84 -2.72 -2.26
CA LEU A 182 15.80 -2.10 -1.43
C LEU A 182 16.31 -0.88 -0.67
N ARG A 183 15.47 0.14 -0.64
CA ARG A 183 15.64 1.41 0.04
C ARG A 183 14.60 1.60 1.15
N TYR A 184 13.40 1.05 0.96
CA TYR A 184 12.28 1.19 1.88
C TYR A 184 11.60 -0.16 2.10
N ILE A 185 11.55 -0.61 3.36
CA ILE A 185 10.85 -1.83 3.77
C ILE A 185 9.86 -1.47 4.86
N ASP A 186 8.58 -1.70 4.60
CA ASP A 186 7.51 -1.54 5.58
C ASP A 186 6.74 -2.84 5.73
N VAL A 187 6.94 -3.49 6.88
CA VAL A 187 6.32 -4.77 7.27
C VAL A 187 5.68 -4.63 8.66
N ARG A 188 5.24 -3.42 9.00
CA ARG A 188 4.56 -3.15 10.27
C ARG A 188 3.26 -3.92 10.40
N ASN A 189 2.80 -4.10 11.63
CA ASN A 189 1.52 -4.76 11.95
C ASN A 189 1.39 -6.11 11.23
N ASN A 190 2.36 -6.98 11.51
CA ASN A 190 2.43 -8.35 11.01
C ASN A 190 2.62 -9.29 12.20
N ARG A 191 3.07 -10.52 11.96
CA ARG A 191 3.30 -11.53 13.00
C ARG A 191 4.73 -12.06 12.95
N LEU A 192 5.68 -11.23 12.47
CA LEU A 192 7.07 -11.62 12.26
C LEU A 192 7.70 -12.05 13.58
N ILE A 193 8.32 -13.20 13.54
CA ILE A 193 9.12 -13.77 14.64
C ILE A 193 10.59 -13.73 14.25
N SER A 194 11.49 -13.64 15.22
CA SER A 194 12.89 -13.37 14.92
C SER A 194 13.59 -14.47 14.11
N ASN A 195 13.17 -15.73 14.25
CA ASN A 195 13.65 -16.85 13.42
C ASN A 195 13.01 -16.90 12.02
N GLY A 196 12.01 -16.06 11.76
CA GLY A 196 11.44 -15.82 10.44
C GLY A 196 12.22 -14.78 9.64
N LEU A 197 13.29 -14.21 10.20
CA LEU A 197 14.22 -13.31 9.52
C LEU A 197 15.54 -14.04 9.28
N HIS A 198 16.10 -13.91 8.09
CA HIS A 198 17.41 -14.49 7.77
C HIS A 198 18.53 -13.85 8.61
N THR A 199 19.48 -14.66 9.09
CA THR A 199 20.55 -14.27 10.03
C THR A 199 21.49 -13.16 9.53
N ASP A 200 21.48 -12.86 8.23
CA ASP A 200 22.20 -11.73 7.63
C ASP A 200 21.34 -11.01 6.58
N GLY A 201 20.00 -11.08 6.73
CA GLY A 201 19.05 -10.68 5.70
C GLY A 201 19.19 -9.23 5.22
N PHE A 202 19.63 -8.32 6.10
CA PHE A 202 19.78 -6.90 5.78
C PHE A 202 21.24 -6.46 5.54
N LYS A 203 22.21 -7.37 5.70
CA LYS A 203 23.64 -7.05 5.72
C LYS A 203 24.12 -6.37 4.44
N GLU A 204 23.71 -6.92 3.29
CA GLU A 204 24.17 -6.48 1.96
C GLU A 204 23.30 -5.34 1.39
N MET A 205 22.29 -4.87 2.12
CA MET A 205 21.37 -3.83 1.67
C MET A 205 21.96 -2.42 1.87
N SER A 206 23.04 -2.14 1.15
CA SER A 206 23.78 -0.86 1.21
C SER A 206 22.99 0.39 0.82
N LEU A 207 21.77 0.22 0.28
CA LEU A 207 20.86 1.30 -0.10
C LEU A 207 19.67 1.45 0.86
N LEU A 208 19.52 0.55 1.83
CA LEU A 208 18.37 0.56 2.73
C LEU A 208 18.44 1.77 3.66
N GLU A 209 17.43 2.63 3.59
CA GLU A 209 17.32 3.85 4.40
C GLU A 209 16.23 3.72 5.47
N PHE A 210 15.12 3.03 5.16
CA PHE A 210 13.95 2.96 6.02
C PHE A 210 13.53 1.51 6.26
N LEU A 211 13.50 1.11 7.53
CA LEU A 211 13.07 -0.22 7.96
C LEU A 211 12.02 -0.10 9.07
N TYR A 212 10.79 -0.45 8.74
CA TYR A 212 9.66 -0.44 9.66
C TYR A 212 9.21 -1.85 9.99
N LEU A 213 9.41 -2.23 11.26
CA LEU A 213 9.15 -3.55 11.84
C LEU A 213 8.26 -3.45 13.10
N SER A 214 7.59 -2.31 13.32
CA SER A 214 6.72 -2.13 14.48
C SER A 214 5.55 -3.12 14.49
N ASP A 215 4.99 -3.37 15.67
CA ASP A 215 3.79 -4.19 15.84
C ASP A 215 3.98 -5.59 15.26
N ASN A 216 5.05 -6.25 15.69
CA ASN A 216 5.42 -7.61 15.33
C ASN A 216 5.74 -8.41 16.60
N LYS A 217 6.39 -9.58 16.48
CA LYS A 217 6.72 -10.47 17.59
C LYS A 217 8.21 -10.76 17.65
N LEU A 218 9.03 -9.75 17.36
CA LEU A 218 10.48 -9.88 17.38
C LEU A 218 11.00 -9.89 18.82
N ASP A 219 11.76 -10.92 19.16
CA ASP A 219 12.44 -11.06 20.45
C ASP A 219 13.79 -10.32 20.52
N TYR A 220 14.34 -9.95 19.37
CA TYR A 220 15.62 -9.24 19.23
C TYR A 220 15.67 -8.39 17.95
N ILE A 221 16.57 -7.41 17.93
CA ILE A 221 16.83 -6.58 16.75
C ILE A 221 17.55 -7.43 15.68
N PRO A 222 17.10 -7.42 14.41
CA PRO A 222 17.75 -8.17 13.35
C PRO A 222 19.08 -7.52 12.96
N VAL A 223 20.17 -8.03 13.53
CA VAL A 223 21.54 -7.63 13.20
C VAL A 223 22.17 -8.61 12.19
N PRO A 224 23.10 -8.17 11.33
CA PRO A 224 23.64 -6.81 11.22
C PRO A 224 22.72 -5.86 10.44
N LEU A 225 22.62 -4.62 10.92
CA LEU A 225 21.88 -3.54 10.28
C LEU A 225 22.79 -2.75 9.31
N PRO A 226 22.36 -2.42 8.09
CA PRO A 226 23.21 -1.76 7.09
C PRO A 226 23.60 -0.32 7.50
N GLU A 227 24.81 0.10 7.11
CA GLU A 227 25.37 1.43 7.42
C GLU A 227 24.56 2.60 6.82
N SER A 228 23.80 2.34 5.75
CA SER A 228 22.91 3.30 5.09
C SER A 228 21.65 3.59 5.89
N LEU A 229 21.29 2.78 6.88
CA LEU A 229 20.01 2.84 7.56
C LEU A 229 19.85 4.18 8.31
N ARG A 230 18.70 4.82 8.10
CA ARG A 230 18.35 6.13 8.65
C ARG A 230 17.24 6.07 9.68
N VAL A 231 16.25 5.24 9.41
CA VAL A 231 15.06 5.07 10.25
C VAL A 231 14.89 3.59 10.57
N LEU A 232 14.81 3.28 11.86
CA LEU A 232 14.52 1.95 12.37
C LEU A 232 13.38 2.00 13.38
N HIS A 233 12.22 1.48 13.01
CA HIS A 233 11.06 1.43 13.89
C HIS A 233 10.79 -0.01 14.31
N LEU A 234 10.85 -0.25 15.62
CA LEU A 234 10.70 -1.57 16.24
C LEU A 234 9.70 -1.51 17.41
N GLN A 235 8.81 -0.52 17.41
CA GLN A 235 7.84 -0.33 18.50
C GLN A 235 6.98 -1.59 18.67
N ASN A 236 6.47 -1.83 19.88
CA ASN A 236 5.48 -2.89 20.14
C ASN A 236 5.93 -4.27 19.62
N ASN A 237 7.13 -4.67 20.02
CA ASN A 237 7.69 -6.00 19.79
C ASN A 237 8.00 -6.66 21.15
N ASN A 238 8.71 -7.79 21.16
CA ASN A 238 9.13 -8.50 22.37
C ASN A 238 10.65 -8.41 22.61
N ILE A 239 11.28 -7.31 22.21
CA ILE A 239 12.73 -7.16 22.31
C ILE A 239 13.13 -7.03 23.78
N GLN A 240 13.92 -7.97 24.27
CA GLN A 240 14.31 -8.03 25.70
C GLN A 240 15.74 -7.59 25.95
N ASN A 241 16.65 -7.86 25.01
CA ASN A 241 18.09 -7.69 25.20
C ASN A 241 18.73 -7.01 23.99
N LEU A 242 19.83 -6.31 24.24
CA LEU A 242 20.67 -5.70 23.21
C LEU A 242 22.13 -6.10 23.43
N HIS A 243 22.88 -6.11 22.33
CA HIS A 243 24.31 -6.35 22.35
C HIS A 243 25.06 -5.02 22.18
N VAL A 244 26.31 -4.95 22.66
CA VAL A 244 27.16 -3.74 22.49
C VAL A 244 27.36 -3.39 21.01
N ASP A 245 27.33 -4.41 20.14
CA ASP A 245 27.49 -4.27 18.69
C ASP A 245 26.18 -4.10 17.92
N THR A 246 25.03 -3.90 18.60
CA THR A 246 23.75 -3.82 17.90
C THR A 246 23.68 -2.60 16.96
N PHE A 247 24.15 -1.44 17.42
CA PHE A 247 24.20 -0.22 16.61
C PHE A 247 25.61 0.30 16.37
N CYS A 248 26.53 0.02 17.29
CA CYS A 248 27.90 0.51 17.29
C CYS A 248 28.89 -0.58 16.89
N ASN A 249 30.09 -0.18 16.50
CA ASN A 249 31.20 -1.10 16.27
C ASN A 249 32.09 -1.16 17.52
N SER A 250 32.08 -2.26 18.28
CA SER A 250 32.93 -2.42 19.47
C SER A 250 34.42 -2.37 19.19
N HIS A 251 34.84 -2.62 17.95
CA HIS A 251 36.24 -2.61 17.55
C HIS A 251 36.76 -1.20 17.23
N ASP A 252 35.87 -0.24 17.00
CA ASP A 252 36.22 1.16 16.71
C ASP A 252 35.52 2.13 17.66
N ARG A 253 36.27 2.62 18.65
CA ARG A 253 35.76 3.58 19.65
C ARG A 253 35.47 4.97 19.08
N ASN A 254 36.00 5.30 17.90
CA ASN A 254 35.76 6.58 17.22
C ASN A 254 34.63 6.48 16.19
N TYR A 255 34.04 5.29 16.03
CA TYR A 255 32.95 5.07 15.12
C TYR A 255 31.71 5.85 15.56
N ILE A 256 31.18 6.69 14.66
CA ILE A 256 29.95 7.45 14.86
C ILE A 256 29.01 7.13 13.70
N ARG A 257 27.86 6.55 14.01
CA ARG A 257 26.85 6.16 13.02
C ARG A 257 25.92 7.32 12.72
N ARG A 258 26.38 8.24 11.89
CA ARG A 258 25.66 9.51 11.60
C ARG A 258 24.36 9.31 10.83
N SER A 259 24.27 8.27 10.01
CA SER A 259 23.10 8.03 9.15
C SER A 259 21.85 7.66 9.93
N LEU A 260 21.99 6.94 11.05
CA LEU A 260 20.87 6.42 11.83
C LEU A 260 20.32 7.50 12.76
N GLU A 261 19.22 8.12 12.34
CA GLU A 261 18.67 9.35 12.91
C GLU A 261 17.45 9.13 13.82
N ASP A 262 16.62 8.13 13.51
CA ASP A 262 15.38 7.83 14.22
C ASP A 262 15.29 6.34 14.56
N ILE A 263 15.36 6.02 15.85
CA ILE A 263 15.25 4.66 16.36
C ILE A 263 14.12 4.64 17.38
N ARG A 264 13.12 3.79 17.16
CA ARG A 264 11.99 3.63 18.07
C ARG A 264 11.92 2.21 18.62
N LEU A 265 11.95 2.11 19.95
CA LEU A 265 11.96 0.89 20.75
C LEU A 265 10.85 0.86 21.80
N ASP A 266 9.96 1.85 21.83
CA ASP A 266 8.81 1.91 22.73
C ASP A 266 7.93 0.64 22.65
N GLY A 267 7.29 0.28 23.76
CA GLY A 267 6.46 -0.92 23.82
C GLY A 267 7.23 -2.25 23.79
N ASN A 268 8.55 -2.24 24.01
CA ASN A 268 9.37 -3.45 24.18
C ASN A 268 9.82 -3.60 25.65
N PRO A 269 10.01 -4.84 26.14
CA PRO A 269 10.50 -5.10 27.50
C PRO A 269 12.00 -4.82 27.72
N VAL A 270 12.69 -4.18 26.77
CA VAL A 270 14.12 -3.87 26.87
C VAL A 270 14.36 -2.69 27.81
N ASN A 271 15.25 -2.88 28.78
CA ASN A 271 15.72 -1.79 29.63
C ASN A 271 16.90 -1.07 28.98
N ILE A 272 16.63 0.02 28.27
CA ILE A 272 17.64 0.80 27.54
C ILE A 272 18.78 1.34 28.42
N ASN A 273 18.56 1.55 29.72
CA ASN A 273 19.58 2.07 30.63
C ASN A 273 20.70 1.06 30.89
N LEU A 274 20.45 -0.24 30.73
CA LEU A 274 21.46 -1.29 30.91
C LEU A 274 22.43 -1.38 29.73
N TYR A 275 22.09 -0.79 28.58
CA TYR A 275 22.79 -0.96 27.31
C TYR A 275 23.36 0.35 26.77
N ALA A 276 23.75 1.29 27.63
CA ALA A 276 24.27 2.60 27.21
C ALA A 276 25.42 2.52 26.19
N SER A 277 26.28 1.49 26.28
CA SER A 277 27.38 1.27 25.34
C SER A 277 26.92 0.91 23.92
N SER A 278 25.73 0.34 23.76
CA SER A 278 25.13 0.01 22.46
C SER A 278 24.71 1.25 21.68
N TYR A 279 24.65 2.43 22.30
CA TYR A 279 24.12 3.66 21.68
C TYR A 279 25.14 4.80 21.62
N ILE A 280 26.33 4.64 22.17
CA ILE A 280 27.31 5.73 22.34
C ILE A 280 27.81 6.32 21.01
N CYS A 281 27.74 5.55 19.93
CA CYS A 281 28.11 5.97 18.58
C CYS A 281 26.98 6.73 17.86
N LEU A 282 25.78 6.81 18.43
CA LEU A 282 24.62 7.37 17.76
C LEU A 282 24.53 8.89 17.99
N PRO A 283 24.08 9.66 16.98
CA PRO A 283 23.88 11.10 17.13
C PRO A 283 22.68 11.44 18.02
N ARG A 284 21.72 10.53 18.16
CA ARG A 284 20.52 10.66 18.99
C ARG A 284 20.24 9.33 19.69
N LEU A 285 19.75 9.40 20.92
CA LEU A 285 19.34 8.22 21.66
C LEU A 285 18.02 7.66 21.08
N PRO A 286 17.81 6.33 21.12
CA PRO A 286 16.52 5.75 20.76
C PRO A 286 15.40 6.27 21.64
N ILE A 287 14.21 6.35 21.06
CA ILE A 287 12.98 6.65 21.79
C ILE A 287 12.41 5.32 22.30
N GLY A 288 12.19 5.23 23.61
CA GLY A 288 11.59 4.09 24.27
C GLY A 288 11.51 4.35 25.78
N SER A 289 10.32 4.26 26.35
CA SER A 289 10.09 4.49 27.78
C SER A 289 9.99 3.17 28.55
N HIS A 290 10.43 3.22 29.81
CA HIS A 290 10.23 2.17 30.82
C HIS A 290 8.76 1.98 31.18
#